data_AF-A0A3P1B203-F1
#
_entry.id   AF-A0A3P1B203-F1
#
_cell.length_a   1.000
_cell.length_b   1.000
_cell.length_c   1.000
_cell.angle_alpha   90.00
_cell.angle_beta   90.00
_cell.angle_gamma   90.00
#
_symmetry.space_group_name_H-M   'P 1'
#
loop_
_entity.id
_entity.type
_entity.pdbx_description
1 polymer ?
#
loop_
_entity_poly.entity_id
_entity_poly.type
_entity_poly.pdbx_seq_one_letter_code
_entity_poly.pdbx_strand_id
1 'polypeptide(L)'
;MKKFIYGTLMFFAIQTGIAQTKDAQTLVTNMGVKAQIEGIKQQILPIITTENVENFNKDFDAMVTDFVSRFSKLVDEGYKASDIQEANKKFAESKEIAQIVPIDAPSLEQKIMALQAEANVTMEGLVMKYGDPEALQAEE
;
A
#
# COMPACT_ATOMS: atom_id res chain seq x y z
N MET A 1 -55.28 -8.40 21.37
CA MET A 1 -54.32 -9.32 20.71
C MET A 1 -53.44 -8.52 19.75
N LYS A 2 -52.11 -8.73 19.83
CA LYS A 2 -51.03 -8.36 18.86
C LYS A 2 -50.85 -6.84 18.60
N LYS A 3 -50.00 -6.09 19.33
CA LYS A 3 -48.52 -6.01 19.26
C LYS A 3 -47.95 -6.14 17.84
N PHE A 4 -47.48 -5.04 17.25
CA PHE A 4 -46.33 -4.95 16.35
C PHE A 4 -45.77 -3.50 16.32
N ILE A 5 -45.05 -3.15 17.38
CA ILE A 5 -43.83 -2.35 17.25
C ILE A 5 -42.71 -3.37 16.99
N TYR A 6 -41.59 -2.92 16.41
CA TYR A 6 -40.32 -3.59 16.16
C TYR A 6 -40.09 -4.02 14.72
N GLY A 7 -39.33 -3.18 14.02
CA GLY A 7 -38.76 -3.50 12.72
C GLY A 7 -37.77 -2.48 12.17
N THR A 8 -37.20 -1.59 13.00
CA THR A 8 -35.96 -0.87 12.62
C THR A 8 -34.81 -1.88 12.68
N LEU A 9 -34.72 -2.74 11.67
CA LEU A 9 -33.57 -3.60 11.48
C LEU A 9 -32.37 -2.72 11.16
N MET A 10 -31.43 -2.69 12.11
CA MET A 10 -30.12 -2.08 12.02
C MET A 10 -29.43 -2.48 10.71
N PHE A 11 -29.17 -1.50 9.84
CA PHE A 11 -28.39 -1.66 8.61
C PHE A 11 -26.99 -1.01 8.71
N PHE A 12 -26.40 -0.94 9.91
CA PHE A 12 -25.11 -0.25 10.13
C PHE A 12 -23.89 -1.15 10.40
N ALA A 13 -24.04 -2.48 10.40
CA ALA A 13 -22.92 -3.37 10.75
C ALA A 13 -22.05 -3.83 9.55
N ILE A 14 -22.41 -3.51 8.31
CA ILE A 14 -21.66 -3.97 7.10
C ILE A 14 -20.80 -2.85 6.49
N GLN A 15 -21.10 -1.57 6.76
CA GLN A 15 -20.32 -0.45 6.21
C GLN A 15 -18.97 -0.24 6.90
N THR A 16 -18.77 -0.75 8.12
CA THR A 16 -17.51 -0.54 8.85
C THR A 16 -16.35 -1.22 8.15
N GLY A 17 -16.47 -2.46 7.68
CA GLY A 17 -15.37 -3.16 6.98
C GLY A 17 -14.94 -2.45 5.68
N ILE A 18 -15.90 -2.01 4.86
CA ILE A 18 -15.60 -1.30 3.59
C ILE A 18 -15.06 0.11 3.86
N ALA A 19 -15.59 0.81 4.87
CA ALA A 19 -15.09 2.12 5.27
C ALA A 19 -13.67 2.02 5.86
N GLN A 20 -13.41 1.01 6.68
CA GLN A 20 -12.13 0.80 7.35
C GLN A 20 -11.01 0.49 6.33
N THR A 21 -11.26 -0.38 5.35
CA THR A 21 -10.30 -0.64 4.27
C THR A 21 -10.02 0.62 3.43
N LYS A 22 -11.01 1.50 3.24
CA LYS A 22 -10.82 2.79 2.54
C LYS A 22 -10.03 3.80 3.38
N ASP A 23 -10.25 3.84 4.69
CA ASP A 23 -9.49 4.69 5.62
C ASP A 23 -8.02 4.25 5.66
N ALA A 24 -7.74 2.95 5.67
CA ALA A 24 -6.37 2.43 5.60
C ALA A 24 -5.68 2.80 4.27
N GLN A 25 -6.36 2.65 3.13
CA GLN A 25 -5.84 3.11 1.82
C GLN A 25 -5.56 4.62 1.80
N THR A 26 -6.44 5.41 2.42
CA THR A 26 -6.25 6.86 2.54
C THR A 26 -5.01 7.18 3.36
N LEU A 27 -4.80 6.47 4.47
CA LEU A 27 -3.62 6.67 5.31
C LEU A 27 -2.33 6.29 4.57
N VAL A 28 -2.30 5.15 3.89
CA VAL A 28 -1.16 4.72 3.05
C VAL A 28 -0.87 5.73 1.95
N THR A 29 -1.91 6.29 1.34
CA THR A 29 -1.78 7.36 0.34
C THR A 29 -1.14 8.60 0.95
N ASN A 30 -1.59 9.03 2.13
CA ASN A 30 -1.06 10.19 2.85
C ASN A 30 0.41 9.98 3.24
N MET A 31 0.82 8.75 3.58
CA MET A 31 2.23 8.39 3.86
C MET A 31 3.14 8.52 2.63
N GLY A 32 2.58 8.67 1.42
CA GLY A 32 3.35 8.86 0.20
C GLY A 32 4.06 7.60 -0.31
N VAL A 33 3.64 6.41 0.13
CA VAL A 33 4.29 5.13 -0.21
C VAL A 33 4.40 4.94 -1.73
N LYS A 34 3.33 5.22 -2.47
CA LYS A 34 3.34 5.14 -3.95
C LYS A 34 4.39 6.06 -4.57
N ALA A 35 4.46 7.32 -4.13
CA ALA A 35 5.41 8.30 -4.64
C ALA A 35 6.86 7.92 -4.33
N GLN A 36 7.12 7.32 -3.16
CA GLN A 36 8.45 6.82 -2.80
C GLN A 36 8.90 5.71 -3.75
N ILE A 37 8.02 4.74 -4.03
CA ILE A 37 8.35 3.63 -4.95
C ILE A 37 8.47 4.16 -6.39
N GLU A 38 7.61 5.09 -6.82
CA GLU A 38 7.75 5.76 -8.12
C GLU A 38 9.08 6.52 -8.26
N GLY A 39 9.65 7.03 -7.16
CA GLY A 39 11.01 7.59 -7.14
C GLY A 39 12.08 6.56 -7.50
N ILE A 40 11.92 5.30 -7.07
CA ILE A 40 12.81 4.19 -7.41
C ILE A 40 12.74 3.88 -8.90
N LYS A 41 11.55 3.96 -9.51
CA LYS A 41 11.36 3.80 -10.97
C LYS A 41 12.31 4.69 -11.76
N GLN A 42 12.46 5.94 -11.34
CA GLN A 42 13.32 6.92 -12.03
C GLN A 42 14.80 6.57 -11.95
N GLN A 43 15.22 5.86 -10.91
CA GLN A 43 16.60 5.38 -10.75
C GLN A 43 16.87 4.14 -11.61
N ILE A 44 15.84 3.32 -11.85
CA ILE A 44 15.92 2.09 -12.65
C ILE A 44 15.79 2.37 -14.15
N LEU A 45 14.99 3.35 -14.57
CA LEU A 45 14.75 3.61 -15.99
C LEU A 45 16.02 3.73 -16.87
N PRO A 46 17.14 4.33 -16.42
CA PRO A 46 18.36 4.40 -17.22
C PRO A 46 18.99 3.04 -17.58
N ILE A 47 18.75 1.99 -16.79
CA ILE A 47 19.27 0.64 -17.05
C ILE A 47 18.29 -0.22 -17.85
N ILE A 48 17.09 0.28 -18.16
CA ILE A 48 16.09 -0.41 -18.97
C ILE A 48 16.31 -0.13 -20.45
N THR A 49 16.31 -1.18 -21.27
CA THR A 49 16.39 -1.05 -22.74
C THR A 49 15.23 -0.21 -23.27
N THR A 50 15.50 0.72 -24.18
CA THR A 50 14.50 1.70 -24.66
C THR A 50 13.24 1.05 -25.23
N GLU A 51 13.39 -0.07 -25.93
CA GLU A 51 12.29 -0.87 -26.50
C GLU A 51 11.38 -1.53 -25.44
N ASN A 52 11.90 -1.74 -24.22
CA ASN A 52 11.18 -2.37 -23.13
C ASN A 52 10.59 -1.39 -22.11
N VAL A 53 10.87 -0.09 -22.23
CA VAL A 53 10.41 0.93 -21.25
C VAL A 53 8.89 0.90 -21.05
N GLU A 54 8.10 0.75 -22.12
CA GLU A 54 6.63 0.69 -22.00
C GLU A 54 6.17 -0.53 -21.20
N ASN A 55 6.74 -1.71 -21.50
CA ASN A 55 6.41 -2.96 -20.81
C ASN A 55 6.90 -2.95 -19.35
N PHE A 56 8.10 -2.44 -19.11
CA PHE A 56 8.64 -2.22 -17.78
C PHE A 56 7.71 -1.30 -16.97
N ASN A 57 7.31 -0.16 -17.53
CA ASN A 57 6.42 0.78 -16.85
C ASN A 57 5.10 0.12 -16.44
N LYS A 58 4.50 -0.68 -17.33
CA LYS A 58 3.26 -1.40 -17.07
C LYS A 58 3.40 -2.42 -15.93
N ASP A 59 4.43 -3.26 -16.00
CA ASP A 59 4.65 -4.30 -14.98
C ASP A 59 5.06 -3.69 -13.63
N PHE A 60 5.84 -2.61 -13.66
CA PHE A 60 6.20 -1.82 -12.49
C PHE A 60 4.96 -1.21 -11.83
N ASP A 61 4.09 -0.55 -12.60
CA ASP A 61 2.88 0.10 -12.07
C ASP A 61 1.90 -0.95 -11.49
N ALA A 62 1.85 -2.14 -12.08
CA ALA A 62 1.09 -3.27 -11.53
C ALA A 62 1.67 -3.74 -10.18
N MET A 63 3.00 -3.88 -10.08
CA MET A 63 3.67 -4.24 -8.83
C MET A 63 3.46 -3.18 -7.73
N VAL A 64 3.55 -1.88 -8.07
CA VAL A 64 3.26 -0.79 -7.12
C VAL A 64 1.81 -0.85 -6.64
N THR A 65 0.87 -1.09 -7.56
CA THR A 65 -0.55 -1.20 -7.23
C THR A 65 -0.81 -2.37 -6.28
N ASP A 66 -0.21 -3.53 -6.54
CA ASP A 66 -0.30 -4.70 -5.64
C ASP A 66 0.30 -4.41 -4.26
N PHE A 67 1.51 -3.84 -4.23
CA PHE A 67 2.19 -3.49 -2.98
C PHE A 67 1.36 -2.54 -2.12
N VAL A 68 0.87 -1.43 -2.70
CA VAL A 68 0.06 -0.44 -1.98
C VAL A 68 -1.24 -1.06 -1.47
N SER A 69 -1.88 -1.92 -2.26
CA SER A 69 -3.08 -2.64 -1.85
C SER A 69 -2.82 -3.57 -0.67
N ARG A 70 -1.78 -4.40 -0.75
CA ARG A 70 -1.38 -5.33 0.31
C ARG A 70 -0.92 -4.60 1.57
N PHE A 71 -0.15 -3.52 1.43
CA PHE A 71 0.27 -2.69 2.56
C PHE A 71 -0.92 -2.01 3.23
N SER A 72 -1.89 -1.50 2.48
CA SER A 72 -3.14 -0.95 3.03
C SER A 72 -3.91 -1.99 3.83
N LYS A 73 -3.92 -3.25 3.38
CA LYS A 73 -4.51 -4.35 4.14
C LYS A 73 -3.76 -4.62 5.44
N LEU A 74 -2.42 -4.58 5.43
CA LEU A 74 -1.63 -4.72 6.65
C LEU A 74 -1.88 -3.58 7.65
N VAL A 75 -2.09 -2.35 7.16
CA VAL A 75 -2.49 -1.21 7.99
C VAL A 75 -3.89 -1.45 8.58
N ASP A 76 -4.85 -1.91 7.78
CA ASP A 76 -6.21 -2.22 8.22
C ASP A 76 -6.25 -3.33 9.30
N GLU A 77 -5.40 -4.37 9.15
CA GLU A 77 -5.26 -5.47 10.11
C GLU A 77 -4.44 -5.09 11.35
N GLY A 78 -3.47 -4.19 11.19
CA GLY A 78 -2.43 -3.92 12.18
C GLY A 78 -2.74 -2.77 13.13
N TYR A 79 -3.71 -1.91 12.80
CA TYR A 79 -4.07 -0.74 13.60
C TYR A 79 -5.57 -0.73 13.94
N LYS A 80 -5.93 0.01 14.99
CA LYS A 80 -7.34 0.23 15.30
C LYS A 80 -7.95 1.20 14.28
N ALA A 81 -9.17 0.88 13.84
CA ALA A 81 -9.94 1.73 12.93
C ALA A 81 -10.04 3.20 13.40
N SER A 82 -10.27 3.42 14.70
CA SER A 82 -10.35 4.76 15.30
C SER A 82 -9.06 5.57 15.08
N ASP A 83 -7.92 4.90 15.21
CA ASP A 83 -6.61 5.54 15.18
C ASP A 83 -6.25 5.90 13.72
N ILE A 84 -6.61 5.04 12.76
CA ILE A 84 -6.49 5.32 11.32
C ILE A 84 -7.34 6.54 10.94
N GLN A 85 -8.59 6.60 11.41
CA GLN A 85 -9.49 7.71 11.13
C GLN A 85 -8.98 9.04 11.70
N GLU A 86 -8.50 9.02 12.96
CA GLU A 86 -7.90 10.19 13.59
C GLU A 86 -6.63 10.64 12.86
N ALA A 87 -5.78 9.70 12.44
CA ALA A 87 -4.59 9.99 11.65
C ALA A 87 -4.92 10.67 10.31
N ASN A 88 -5.91 10.16 9.59
CA ASN A 88 -6.38 10.77 8.34
C ASN A 88 -6.95 12.18 8.55
N LYS A 89 -7.73 12.36 9.62
CA LYS A 89 -8.26 13.68 9.97
C LYS A 89 -7.14 14.66 10.27
N LYS A 90 -6.17 14.27 11.11
CA LYS A 90 -5.02 15.11 11.44
C LYS A 90 -4.21 15.48 10.19
N PHE A 91 -3.96 14.52 9.30
CA PHE A 91 -3.28 14.80 8.04
C PHE A 91 -4.07 15.78 7.16
N ALA A 92 -5.40 15.68 7.11
CA ALA A 92 -6.22 16.63 6.36
C ALA A 92 -6.06 18.07 6.89
N GLU A 93 -5.91 18.22 8.21
CA GLU A 93 -5.77 19.50 8.92
C GLU A 93 -4.35 20.09 8.87
N SER A 94 -3.31 19.26 9.06
CA SER A 94 -1.93 19.74 9.23
C SER A 94 -0.93 19.28 8.16
N LYS A 95 -1.31 18.33 7.30
CA LYS A 95 -0.40 17.61 6.38
C LYS A 95 0.71 16.83 7.08
N GLU A 96 0.57 16.56 8.38
CA GLU A 96 1.49 15.72 9.14
C GLU A 96 0.87 14.34 9.37
N ILE A 97 1.68 13.29 9.22
CA ILE A 97 1.25 11.92 9.55
C ILE A 97 1.25 11.76 11.07
N ALA A 98 0.08 11.41 11.61
CA ALA A 98 -0.02 11.08 13.03
C ALA A 98 0.72 9.78 13.33
N GLN A 99 1.44 9.75 14.46
CA GLN A 99 1.96 8.50 14.98
C GLN A 99 0.79 7.68 15.55
N ILE A 100 0.60 6.48 15.02
CA ILE A 100 -0.39 5.51 15.50
C ILE A 100 0.32 4.25 16.00
N VAL A 101 -0.29 3.58 16.99
CA VAL A 101 0.32 2.42 17.66
C VAL A 101 -0.29 1.14 17.10
N PRO A 102 0.53 0.18 16.62
CA PRO A 102 0.02 -1.11 16.17
C PRO A 102 -0.67 -1.89 17.30
N ILE A 103 -1.66 -2.73 16.93
CA ILE A 103 -2.28 -3.70 17.83
C ILE A 103 -1.24 -4.74 18.29
N ASP A 104 -0.41 -5.19 17.36
CA ASP A 104 0.71 -6.11 17.58
C ASP A 104 1.90 -5.66 16.70
N ALA A 105 2.82 -4.91 17.30
CA ALA A 105 3.94 -4.33 16.56
C ALA A 105 4.90 -5.39 15.98
N PRO A 106 5.35 -6.42 16.75
CA PRO A 106 6.21 -7.46 16.19
C PRO A 106 5.60 -8.20 15.00
N SER A 107 4.31 -8.58 15.09
CA SER A 107 3.64 -9.29 13.99
C SER A 107 3.48 -8.40 12.76
N LEU A 108 3.09 -7.14 12.94
CA LEU A 108 2.95 -6.19 11.84
C LEU A 108 4.29 -5.91 11.16
N GLU A 109 5.35 -5.70 11.93
CA GLU A 109 6.70 -5.48 11.42
C GLU A 109 7.18 -6.66 10.58
N GLN A 110 7.01 -7.90 11.07
CA GLN A 110 7.38 -9.10 10.32
C GLN A 110 6.64 -9.19 8.98
N LYS A 111 5.33 -8.90 8.96
CA LYS A 111 4.53 -8.93 7.73
C LYS A 111 4.95 -7.84 6.74
N ILE A 112 5.26 -6.64 7.23
CA ILE A 112 5.75 -5.53 6.41
C ILE A 112 7.11 -5.88 5.79
N MET A 113 8.04 -6.41 6.58
CA MET A 113 9.35 -6.84 6.08
C MET A 113 9.23 -7.93 5.02
N ALA A 114 8.32 -8.90 5.21
CA ALA A 114 8.05 -9.93 4.21
C ALA A 114 7.51 -9.33 2.90
N LEU A 115 6.54 -8.40 2.99
CA LEU A 115 5.99 -7.71 1.82
C LEU A 115 7.06 -6.89 1.09
N GLN A 116 7.94 -6.22 1.82
CA GLN A 116 9.07 -5.48 1.24
C GLN A 116 10.06 -6.40 0.53
N ALA A 117 10.41 -7.54 1.13
CA ALA A 117 11.30 -8.52 0.51
C ALA A 117 10.71 -9.09 -0.80
N GLU A 118 9.41 -9.42 -0.81
CA GLU A 118 8.73 -9.87 -2.02
C GLU A 118 8.72 -8.80 -3.13
N ALA A 119 8.49 -7.54 -2.76
CA ALA A 119 8.52 -6.43 -3.69
C ALA A 119 9.92 -6.20 -4.28
N ASN A 120 10.97 -6.32 -3.46
CA ASN A 120 12.36 -6.20 -3.89
C ASN A 120 12.72 -7.31 -4.89
N VAL A 121 12.40 -8.57 -4.58
CA VAL A 121 12.63 -9.70 -5.51
C VAL A 121 11.86 -9.50 -6.82
N THR A 122 10.63 -9.00 -6.74
CA THR A 122 9.83 -8.69 -7.95
C THR A 122 10.49 -7.58 -8.77
N MET A 123 10.97 -6.52 -8.12
CA MET A 123 11.69 -5.42 -8.75
C MET A 123 12.96 -5.90 -9.46
N GLU A 124 13.79 -6.66 -8.78
CA GLU A 124 14.99 -7.29 -9.35
C GLU A 124 14.63 -8.15 -10.57
N GLY A 125 13.55 -8.92 -10.49
CA GLY A 125 13.01 -9.67 -11.62
C GLY A 125 12.61 -8.80 -12.81
N LEU A 126 11.99 -7.64 -12.58
CA LEU A 126 11.66 -6.69 -13.65
C LEU A 126 12.91 -6.08 -14.27
N VAL A 127 13.90 -5.71 -13.44
CA VAL A 127 15.18 -5.18 -13.88
C VAL A 127 15.92 -6.20 -14.74
N MET A 128 16.03 -7.45 -14.30
CA MET A 128 16.66 -8.51 -15.10
C MET A 128 15.91 -8.82 -16.40
N LYS A 129 14.57 -8.71 -16.38
CA LYS A 129 13.72 -9.02 -17.55
C LYS A 129 13.81 -7.95 -18.64
N TYR A 130 13.93 -6.68 -18.26
CA TYR A 130 13.83 -5.53 -19.17
C TYR A 130 15.11 -4.70 -19.30
N GLY A 131 16.06 -4.93 -18.40
CA GLY A 131 17.33 -4.24 -18.33
C GLY A 131 18.23 -4.53 -19.52
N ASP A 132 19.14 -3.60 -19.80
CA ASP A 132 20.21 -3.79 -20.76
C ASP A 132 21.27 -4.71 -20.14
N PRO A 133 21.55 -5.90 -20.73
CA PRO A 133 22.56 -6.82 -20.21
C PRO A 133 23.96 -6.19 -20.03
N GLU A 134 24.31 -5.18 -20.84
CA GLU A 134 25.59 -4.47 -20.71
C GLU A 134 25.58 -3.46 -19.56
N ALA A 135 24.46 -2.76 -19.35
CA ALA A 135 24.31 -1.83 -18.22
C ALA A 135 24.27 -2.57 -16.88
N LEU A 136 23.63 -3.75 -16.84
CA LEU A 136 23.56 -4.59 -15.64
C LEU A 136 24.93 -5.15 -15.22
N GLN A 137 25.82 -5.45 -16.17
CA GLN A 137 27.18 -5.90 -15.89
C GLN A 137 28.14 -4.78 -15.46
N ALA A 138 27.78 -3.52 -15.74
CA ALA A 138 28.59 -2.36 -15.34
C ALA A 138 28.32 -1.89 -13.90
N GLU A 139 27.26 -2.42 -13.27
CA GLU A 139 26.88 -2.12 -11.88
C GLU A 139 27.30 -3.21 -10.86
N GLU A 140 27.91 -4.33 -11.31
CA GLU A 140 28.56 -5.36 -10.45
C GLU A 140 30.04 -5.05 -10.18
#